data_AF-A0A3N5SFP3-F1
#
_entry.id   AF-A0A3N5SFP3-F1
#
_cell.length_a   1.000
_cell.length_b   1.000
_cell.length_c   1.000
_cell.angle_alpha   90.00
_cell.angle_beta   90.00
_cell.angle_gamma   90.00
#
_symmetry.space_group_name_H-M   'P 1'
#
loop_
_entity.id
_entity.type
_entity.pdbx_description
1 polymer ?
#
loop_
_entity_poly.entity_id
_entity_poly.type
_entity_poly.pdbx_seq_one_letter_code
_entity_poly.pdbx_strand_id
1 'polypeptide(L)'
;MKSKIVTAGKFILLGLTVIICLGAVLLCLRDAPDLKLSSSPGFEPEGISPAEYTGYRKESRYLTMPDGVKLAVDFFIPSEGPEKKSFPVIFEYSPYNRASVYFNLSLKMKVLSKWYTGTWGPIFDASKKRISRQLIARGYAYVIADMRGTGASFGAHIPLDPQLAKDGKVIVAWIAAQEWCDGNVGMIGQSYHAWSQWAVAAEMPKALKCIAPALIMAETYTGANRPGGITAVSWLRHYSDYLQDVNHNAFEPTRSIPVLPCVPVVDEDGDGKLEDEIPLMSGNDERRFTDDGEPRYADGVARKENIYYRATMQHLKNVRPDTIAEKYPYINDSIPASRVTGSYLDTSPGYFLRKIRMSGIAVLNIGGWFDGFLKGTATLHGTIQGANPAYLLIGPRFHQPVAKILNPYKEYLDYEGEWGDQQFIYTLKFFDYYLKGMKNGLDRGKPVSIHVAHEGWRKEGEWPLARQRTAMYYFGPAKSLGE
;
A
#
# COMPACT_ATOMS: atom_id res chain seq x y z
N MET A 1 45.10 -19.27 54.29
CA MET A 1 44.72 -18.62 53.01
C MET A 1 43.37 -19.13 52.53
N LYS A 2 42.25 -18.65 53.08
CA LYS A 2 40.88 -18.91 52.60
C LYS A 2 40.05 -17.66 52.88
N SER A 3 40.06 -16.71 51.96
CA SER A 3 39.19 -15.51 51.98
C SER A 3 39.71 -14.55 50.91
N LYS A 4 39.11 -14.54 49.70
CA LYS A 4 39.01 -13.36 48.79
C LYS A 4 38.40 -13.62 47.41
N ILE A 5 38.10 -14.87 47.00
CA ILE A 5 37.67 -15.15 45.60
C ILE A 5 36.14 -15.18 45.39
N VAL A 6 35.32 -15.29 46.44
CA VAL A 6 33.85 -15.47 46.27
C VAL A 6 33.08 -14.16 46.04
N THR A 7 33.66 -13.01 46.37
CA THR A 7 32.93 -11.73 46.30
C THR A 7 32.96 -11.10 44.90
N ALA A 8 34.03 -11.30 44.11
CA ALA A 8 34.16 -10.68 42.79
C ALA A 8 33.18 -11.25 41.74
N GLY A 9 32.88 -12.55 41.77
CA GLY A 9 31.96 -13.20 40.83
C GLY A 9 30.50 -12.80 41.00
N LYS A 10 30.05 -12.51 42.23
CA LYS A 10 28.66 -12.06 42.49
C LYS A 10 28.43 -10.62 42.04
N PHE A 11 29.41 -9.72 42.19
CA PHE A 11 29.28 -8.34 41.70
C PHE A 11 29.33 -8.25 40.16
N ILE A 12 30.11 -9.10 39.49
CA ILE A 12 30.15 -9.16 38.02
C ILE A 12 28.82 -9.72 37.46
N LEU A 13 28.27 -10.78 38.06
CA LEU A 13 26.99 -11.35 37.63
C LEU A 13 25.79 -10.43 37.92
N LEU A 14 25.80 -9.72 39.06
CA LEU A 14 24.80 -8.72 39.38
C LEU A 14 24.92 -7.50 38.45
N GLY A 15 26.15 -7.05 38.14
CA GLY A 15 26.41 -5.98 37.19
C GLY A 15 25.98 -6.33 35.75
N LEU A 16 26.25 -7.55 35.29
CA LEU A 16 25.76 -8.05 34.00
C LEU A 16 24.25 -8.18 33.96
N THR A 17 23.63 -8.71 35.02
CA THR A 17 22.15 -8.79 35.13
C THR A 17 21.53 -7.40 35.15
N VAL A 18 22.11 -6.45 35.88
CA VAL A 18 21.64 -5.05 35.91
C VAL A 18 21.84 -4.36 34.56
N ILE A 19 22.96 -4.58 33.85
CA ILE A 19 23.20 -4.04 32.50
C ILE A 19 22.26 -4.68 31.47
N ILE A 20 21.98 -5.97 31.56
CA ILE A 20 21.00 -6.66 30.70
C ILE A 20 19.59 -6.17 31.01
N CYS A 21 19.23 -5.97 32.28
CA CYS A 21 17.96 -5.39 32.70
C CYS A 21 17.83 -3.93 32.26
N LEU A 22 18.88 -3.12 32.38
CA LEU A 22 18.92 -1.74 31.87
C LEU A 22 18.86 -1.70 30.35
N GLY A 23 19.57 -2.59 29.66
CA GLY A 23 19.51 -2.73 28.21
C GLY A 23 18.13 -3.16 27.73
N ALA A 24 17.48 -4.08 28.44
CA ALA A 24 16.10 -4.50 28.18
C ALA A 24 15.09 -3.38 28.50
N VAL A 25 15.27 -2.64 29.60
CA VAL A 25 14.43 -1.48 29.96
C VAL A 25 14.60 -0.35 28.94
N LEU A 26 15.83 -0.05 28.53
CA LEU A 26 16.12 0.94 27.48
C LEU A 26 15.54 0.51 26.13
N LEU A 27 15.54 -0.79 25.81
CA LEU A 27 14.86 -1.34 24.62
C LEU A 27 13.34 -1.24 24.73
N CYS A 28 12.77 -1.42 25.92
CA CYS A 28 11.34 -1.24 26.19
C CYS A 28 10.89 0.23 26.09
N LEU A 29 11.79 1.16 26.42
CA LEU A 29 11.56 2.61 26.42
C LEU A 29 11.94 3.30 25.10
N ARG A 30 12.54 2.57 24.15
CA ARG A 30 12.98 3.15 22.88
C ARG A 30 11.80 3.37 21.94
N ASP A 31 11.73 4.58 21.39
CA ASP A 31 10.81 4.89 20.29
C ASP A 31 11.20 4.14 19.02
N ALA A 32 10.23 4.01 18.12
CA ALA A 32 10.45 3.38 16.83
C ALA A 32 11.55 4.11 16.02
N PRO A 33 12.22 3.44 15.06
CA PRO A 33 13.33 4.01 14.30
C PRO A 33 13.02 5.37 13.66
N ASP A 34 14.07 6.20 13.64
CA ASP A 34 14.07 7.63 13.32
C ASP A 34 13.40 7.98 11.98
N LEU A 35 12.73 9.14 11.93
CA LEU A 35 12.12 9.75 10.74
C LEU A 35 13.17 10.30 9.76
N LYS A 36 14.45 10.11 10.05
CA LYS A 36 15.55 10.47 9.16
C LYS A 36 15.45 9.78 7.80
N LEU A 37 15.67 10.58 6.77
CA LEU A 37 15.76 10.13 5.38
C LEU A 37 17.23 10.22 4.97
N SER A 38 17.73 9.19 4.30
CA SER A 38 19.02 9.25 3.64
C SER A 38 18.98 10.25 2.49
N SER A 39 20.11 10.93 2.27
CA SER A 39 20.31 11.80 1.12
C SER A 39 21.12 11.04 0.08
N SER A 40 20.78 11.23 -1.19
CA SER A 40 21.53 10.71 -2.34
C SER A 40 21.36 11.68 -3.51
N PRO A 41 22.31 11.73 -4.48
CA PRO A 41 22.26 12.67 -5.59
C PRO A 41 20.90 12.66 -6.32
N GLY A 42 20.25 13.82 -6.39
CA GLY A 42 18.93 14.02 -7.00
C GLY A 42 17.73 13.72 -6.10
N PHE A 43 17.96 13.17 -4.90
CA PHE A 43 16.95 12.82 -3.89
C PHE A 43 17.35 13.34 -2.52
N GLU A 44 17.78 14.58 -2.48
CA GLU A 44 18.14 15.24 -1.25
C GLU A 44 16.87 15.75 -0.53
N PRO A 45 16.80 15.65 0.81
CA PRO A 45 15.60 15.95 1.58
C PRO A 45 15.29 17.46 1.67
N GLU A 46 16.09 18.34 1.07
CA GLU A 46 15.81 19.77 1.04
C GLU A 46 14.53 20.07 0.24
N GLY A 47 13.73 21.00 0.75
CA GLY A 47 12.47 21.42 0.13
C GLY A 47 11.28 20.48 0.40
N ILE A 48 11.46 19.39 1.14
CA ILE A 48 10.31 18.64 1.67
C ILE A 48 9.81 19.29 2.97
N SER A 49 8.55 19.05 3.30
CA SER A 49 7.95 19.49 4.55
C SER A 49 8.69 18.91 5.77
N PRO A 50 8.90 19.72 6.82
CA PRO A 50 9.56 19.28 8.04
C PRO A 50 8.68 18.30 8.82
N ALA A 51 9.31 17.40 9.56
CA ALA A 51 8.61 16.55 10.52
C ALA A 51 8.40 17.35 11.81
N GLU A 52 7.17 17.80 12.05
CA GLU A 52 6.78 18.71 13.14
C GLU A 52 5.76 18.09 14.11
N TYR A 53 5.21 16.93 13.79
CA TYR A 53 4.19 16.23 14.60
C TYR A 53 4.76 14.92 15.14
N THR A 54 4.66 14.70 16.45
CA THR A 54 5.15 13.45 17.10
C THR A 54 4.05 12.45 17.37
N GLY A 55 2.79 12.89 17.39
CA GLY A 55 1.62 12.07 17.71
C GLY A 55 0.56 12.08 16.61
N TYR A 56 -0.49 11.28 16.85
CA TYR A 56 -1.71 11.33 16.06
C TYR A 56 -2.91 10.89 16.89
N ARG A 57 -4.10 11.41 16.55
CA ARG A 57 -5.38 10.83 16.95
C ARG A 57 -5.82 9.81 15.90
N LYS A 58 -6.07 8.57 16.32
CA LYS A 58 -6.64 7.52 15.48
C LYS A 58 -8.12 7.34 15.81
N GLU A 59 -8.93 7.18 14.78
CA GLU A 59 -10.30 6.69 14.91
C GLU A 59 -10.59 5.67 13.79
N SER A 60 -11.47 4.71 14.09
CA SER A 60 -11.92 3.66 13.16
C SER A 60 -13.45 3.70 13.11
N ARG A 61 -14.04 3.75 11.92
CA ARG A 61 -15.49 3.80 11.75
C ARG A 61 -15.96 3.09 10.49
N TYR A 62 -17.24 2.73 10.47
CA TYR A 62 -17.93 2.34 9.24
C TYR A 62 -18.48 3.57 8.53
N LEU A 63 -18.21 3.68 7.23
CA LEU A 63 -18.87 4.61 6.33
C LEU A 63 -19.90 3.85 5.49
N THR A 64 -21.17 4.25 5.61
CA THR A 64 -22.26 3.65 4.82
C THR A 64 -22.30 4.28 3.43
N MET A 65 -22.09 3.45 2.41
CA MET A 65 -22.23 3.81 1.00
C MET A 65 -23.70 4.07 0.67
N PRO A 66 -24.02 4.79 -0.43
CA PRO A 66 -25.40 5.08 -0.84
C PRO A 66 -26.29 3.84 -1.01
N ASP A 67 -25.69 2.68 -1.18
CA ASP A 67 -26.35 1.40 -1.34
C ASP A 67 -26.47 0.56 -0.06
N GLY A 68 -26.13 1.14 1.08
CA GLY A 68 -26.20 0.51 2.39
C GLY A 68 -24.98 -0.32 2.78
N VAL A 69 -24.02 -0.54 1.88
CA VAL A 69 -22.79 -1.29 2.23
C VAL A 69 -21.90 -0.44 3.14
N LYS A 70 -21.43 -1.04 4.23
CA LYS A 70 -20.59 -0.38 5.23
C LYS A 70 -19.12 -0.65 4.93
N LEU A 71 -18.32 0.39 4.70
CA LEU A 71 -16.88 0.28 4.47
C LEU A 71 -16.11 0.69 5.72
N ALA A 72 -15.12 -0.11 6.11
CA ALA A 72 -14.25 0.16 7.25
C ALA A 72 -13.18 1.19 6.88
N VAL A 73 -13.04 2.23 7.69
CA VAL A 73 -12.09 3.33 7.46
C VAL A 73 -11.36 3.65 8.75
N ASP A 74 -10.02 3.74 8.66
CA ASP A 74 -9.16 4.31 9.69
C ASP A 74 -8.66 5.68 9.24
N PHE A 75 -8.65 6.64 10.16
CA PHE A 75 -8.05 7.94 9.93
C PHE A 75 -7.12 8.34 11.07
N PHE A 76 -5.97 8.87 10.70
CA PHE A 76 -4.87 9.26 11.58
C PHE A 76 -4.64 10.76 11.39
N ILE A 77 -5.03 11.55 12.38
CA ILE A 77 -4.97 13.01 12.33
C ILE A 77 -3.75 13.45 13.14
N PRO A 78 -2.80 14.23 12.56
CA PRO A 78 -1.62 14.68 13.27
C PRO A 78 -1.95 15.40 14.58
N SER A 79 -1.18 15.11 15.63
CA SER A 79 -1.27 15.77 16.94
C SER A 79 0.14 16.00 17.50
N GLU A 80 0.24 16.72 18.63
CA GLU A 80 1.54 17.01 19.28
C GLU A 80 2.52 17.72 18.32
N GLY A 81 2.08 18.85 17.78
CA GLY A 81 2.86 19.68 16.86
C GLY A 81 2.23 21.07 16.73
N PRO A 82 2.62 21.87 15.72
CA PRO A 82 2.05 23.19 15.49
C PRO A 82 0.51 23.15 15.40
N GLU A 83 -0.15 24.11 16.05
CA GLU A 83 -1.61 24.18 16.08
C GLU A 83 -2.16 24.40 14.66
N LYS A 84 -2.88 23.39 14.16
CA LYS A 84 -3.61 23.43 12.89
C LYS A 84 -4.96 22.79 13.06
N LYS A 85 -5.98 23.44 12.50
CA LYS A 85 -7.37 22.94 12.53
C LYS A 85 -7.63 21.89 11.47
N SER A 86 -6.96 21.99 10.32
CA SER A 86 -7.16 21.12 9.18
C SER A 86 -5.85 20.78 8.48
N PHE A 87 -5.83 19.65 7.79
CA PHE A 87 -4.66 19.09 7.13
C PHE A 87 -5.00 18.63 5.70
N PRO A 88 -4.04 18.64 4.77
CA PRO A 88 -4.16 17.88 3.54
C PRO A 88 -4.19 16.38 3.87
N VAL A 89 -4.91 15.60 3.06
CA VAL A 89 -5.15 14.19 3.32
C VAL A 89 -4.46 13.31 2.29
N ILE A 90 -3.78 12.27 2.74
CA ILE A 90 -3.37 11.15 1.89
C ILE A 90 -4.30 9.97 2.12
N PHE A 91 -4.96 9.51 1.05
CA PHE A 91 -5.90 8.41 1.05
C PHE A 91 -5.31 7.14 0.40
N GLU A 92 -5.24 6.05 1.15
CA GLU A 92 -4.90 4.71 0.69
C GLU A 92 -6.19 3.87 0.62
N TYR A 93 -6.62 3.48 -0.59
CA TYR A 93 -7.78 2.59 -0.74
C TYR A 93 -7.30 1.17 -0.96
N SER A 94 -7.51 0.29 0.03
CA SER A 94 -6.76 -0.95 0.19
C SER A 94 -7.62 -2.21 -0.04
N PRO A 95 -7.17 -3.14 -0.89
CA PRO A 95 -7.66 -4.52 -0.91
C PRO A 95 -6.89 -5.44 0.05
N TYR A 96 -5.91 -4.90 0.79
CA TYR A 96 -4.92 -5.66 1.57
C TYR A 96 -4.92 -5.28 3.07
N ASN A 97 -6.11 -5.06 3.63
CA ASN A 97 -6.39 -4.70 5.02
C ASN A 97 -5.88 -3.30 5.43
N ARG A 98 -6.69 -2.58 6.21
CA ARG A 98 -6.35 -1.29 6.82
C ARG A 98 -5.42 -1.44 8.01
N ALA A 99 -5.58 -2.55 8.72
CA ALA A 99 -4.84 -2.95 9.90
C ALA A 99 -4.92 -4.46 10.03
N SER A 100 -3.90 -5.08 10.61
CA SER A 100 -3.80 -6.54 10.73
C SER A 100 -3.57 -6.99 12.16
N VAL A 101 -4.08 -8.17 12.47
CA VAL A 101 -3.84 -8.86 13.75
C VAL A 101 -2.84 -10.00 13.54
N TYR A 102 -1.75 -9.99 14.31
CA TYR A 102 -0.83 -11.11 14.39
C TYR A 102 -1.04 -11.84 15.73
N PHE A 103 -1.72 -12.99 15.68
CA PHE A 103 -1.93 -13.82 16.85
C PHE A 103 -0.65 -14.52 17.33
N ASN A 104 -0.57 -14.78 18.62
CA ASN A 104 0.46 -15.66 19.22
C ASN A 104 1.91 -15.22 18.93
N LEU A 105 2.18 -13.91 18.85
CA LEU A 105 3.54 -13.40 18.80
C LEU A 105 4.34 -13.90 20.01
N SER A 106 5.44 -14.60 19.74
CA SER A 106 6.38 -14.99 20.80
C SER A 106 6.94 -13.75 21.49
N LEU A 107 7.34 -13.87 22.76
CA LEU A 107 7.91 -12.73 23.51
C LEU A 107 9.09 -12.07 22.78
N LYS A 108 9.94 -12.88 22.14
CA LYS A 108 11.06 -12.39 21.31
C LYS A 108 10.55 -11.52 20.15
N MET A 109 9.51 -11.97 19.45
CA MET A 109 8.91 -11.20 18.35
C MET A 109 8.17 -9.97 18.84
N LYS A 110 7.54 -9.99 20.01
CA LYS A 110 6.93 -8.80 20.63
C LYS A 110 7.98 -7.72 20.94
N VAL A 111 9.14 -8.11 21.48
CA VAL A 111 10.26 -7.19 21.73
C VAL A 111 10.78 -6.60 20.42
N LEU A 112 11.01 -7.43 19.39
CA LEU A 112 11.44 -6.96 18.06
C LEU A 112 10.39 -6.02 17.45
N SER A 113 9.11 -6.38 17.55
CA SER A 113 8.00 -5.56 17.11
C SER A 113 8.00 -4.19 17.79
N LYS A 114 8.15 -4.14 19.12
CA LYS A 114 8.22 -2.88 19.87
C LYS A 114 9.36 -2.01 19.36
N TRP A 115 10.52 -2.60 19.13
CA TRP A 115 11.67 -1.87 18.60
C TRP A 115 11.45 -1.34 17.19
N TYR A 116 10.96 -2.15 16.25
CA TYR A 116 10.85 -1.73 14.84
C TYR A 116 9.61 -0.87 14.55
N THR A 117 8.51 -1.10 15.25
CA THR A 117 7.20 -0.51 14.92
C THR A 117 6.66 0.39 16.02
N GLY A 118 7.19 0.32 17.23
CA GLY A 118 6.69 1.03 18.41
C GLY A 118 5.54 0.31 19.13
N THR A 119 5.03 -0.82 18.62
CA THR A 119 3.94 -1.60 19.22
C THR A 119 4.39 -3.00 19.62
N TRP A 120 3.86 -3.52 20.74
CA TRP A 120 4.07 -4.90 21.17
C TRP A 120 3.24 -5.92 20.38
N GLY A 121 2.32 -5.45 19.53
CA GLY A 121 1.26 -6.26 18.93
C GLY A 121 0.11 -6.50 19.91
N PRO A 122 -0.91 -7.28 19.52
CA PRO A 122 -1.00 -8.03 18.26
C PRO A 122 -1.47 -7.18 17.07
N ILE A 123 -1.95 -5.96 17.30
CA ILE A 123 -2.50 -5.09 16.27
C ILE A 123 -1.43 -4.23 15.60
N PHE A 124 -1.43 -4.25 14.26
CA PHE A 124 -0.56 -3.46 13.39
C PHE A 124 -1.40 -2.67 12.38
N ASP A 125 -1.56 -1.38 12.63
CA ASP A 125 -2.30 -0.51 11.73
C ASP A 125 -1.38 0.28 10.78
N ALA A 126 -1.98 1.08 9.91
CA ALA A 126 -1.24 1.86 8.92
C ALA A 126 -0.18 2.77 9.55
N SER A 127 -0.31 3.30 10.78
CA SER A 127 0.71 4.14 11.44
C SER A 127 2.06 3.43 11.69
N LYS A 128 2.06 2.09 11.58
CA LYS A 128 3.26 1.27 11.73
C LYS A 128 4.08 1.18 10.44
N LYS A 129 3.48 1.53 9.29
CA LYS A 129 4.19 1.68 8.02
C LYS A 129 5.04 2.96 8.08
N ARG A 130 6.27 2.90 7.59
CA ARG A 130 7.19 4.06 7.57
C ARG A 130 6.61 5.23 6.75
N ILE A 131 5.98 4.96 5.61
CA ILE A 131 5.45 5.98 4.71
C ILE A 131 4.36 6.84 5.38
N SER A 132 3.32 6.21 5.93
CA SER A 132 2.23 6.90 6.62
C SER A 132 2.74 7.67 7.85
N ARG A 133 3.65 7.09 8.63
CA ARG A 133 4.27 7.78 9.77
C ARG A 133 5.03 9.03 9.35
N GLN A 134 5.82 8.94 8.28
CA GLN A 134 6.55 10.09 7.74
C GLN A 134 5.61 11.18 7.20
N LEU A 135 4.46 10.80 6.63
CA LEU A 135 3.42 11.73 6.18
C LEU A 135 2.71 12.42 7.36
N ILE A 136 2.27 11.64 8.35
CA ILE A 136 1.62 12.15 9.57
C ILE A 136 2.54 13.13 10.30
N ALA A 137 3.81 12.74 10.49
CA ALA A 137 4.79 13.59 11.14
C ALA A 137 5.01 14.93 10.42
N ARG A 138 4.70 14.99 9.13
CA ARG A 138 4.82 16.20 8.29
C ARG A 138 3.49 16.93 8.10
N GLY A 139 2.49 16.66 8.93
CA GLY A 139 1.21 17.36 8.90
C GLY A 139 0.32 16.96 7.72
N TYR A 140 0.32 15.68 7.36
CA TYR A 140 -0.75 15.08 6.55
C TYR A 140 -1.66 14.25 7.44
N ALA A 141 -2.98 14.41 7.30
CA ALA A 141 -3.89 13.37 7.78
C ALA A 141 -3.78 12.14 6.85
N TYR A 142 -3.73 10.95 7.44
CA TYR A 142 -3.66 9.70 6.69
C TYR A 142 -4.97 8.95 6.83
N VAL A 143 -5.59 8.58 5.72
CA VAL A 143 -6.82 7.81 5.70
C VAL A 143 -6.58 6.52 4.93
N ILE A 144 -7.00 5.40 5.49
CA ILE A 144 -6.99 4.10 4.81
C ILE A 144 -8.36 3.45 4.94
N ALA A 145 -8.87 2.92 3.84
CA ALA A 145 -10.16 2.23 3.82
C ALA A 145 -10.00 0.84 3.21
N ASP A 146 -10.67 -0.13 3.82
CA ASP A 146 -10.83 -1.46 3.21
C ASP A 146 -11.82 -1.35 2.05
N MET A 147 -11.46 -1.89 0.89
CA MET A 147 -12.36 -2.01 -0.25
C MET A 147 -13.59 -2.83 0.11
N ARG A 148 -14.69 -2.61 -0.63
CA ARG A 148 -15.89 -3.44 -0.56
C ARG A 148 -15.52 -4.91 -0.69
N GLY A 149 -15.98 -5.74 0.24
CA GLY A 149 -15.69 -7.16 0.25
C GLY A 149 -14.25 -7.54 0.65
N THR A 150 -13.54 -6.69 1.37
CA THR A 150 -12.18 -6.94 1.86
C THR A 150 -12.04 -6.48 3.31
N GLY A 151 -11.03 -7.01 4.03
CA GLY A 151 -10.72 -6.61 5.40
C GLY A 151 -11.92 -6.66 6.33
N ALA A 152 -12.25 -5.53 6.97
CA ALA A 152 -13.43 -5.41 7.84
C ALA A 152 -14.65 -4.76 7.17
N SER A 153 -14.55 -4.39 5.89
CA SER A 153 -15.65 -3.82 5.10
C SER A 153 -16.70 -4.88 4.77
N PHE A 154 -17.95 -4.47 4.51
CA PHE A 154 -19.00 -5.35 4.03
C PHE A 154 -19.00 -5.47 2.49
N GLY A 155 -19.83 -6.36 1.98
CA GLY A 155 -20.13 -6.52 0.57
C GLY A 155 -19.30 -7.58 -0.13
N ALA A 156 -19.37 -7.58 -1.46
CA ALA A 156 -18.58 -8.44 -2.32
C ALA A 156 -18.25 -7.68 -3.62
N HIS A 157 -17.21 -8.13 -4.32
CA HIS A 157 -16.75 -7.52 -5.55
C HIS A 157 -16.15 -8.57 -6.50
N ILE A 158 -16.04 -8.20 -7.76
CA ILE A 158 -15.12 -8.88 -8.69
C ILE A 158 -13.75 -8.16 -8.68
N PRO A 159 -12.67 -8.78 -9.16
CA PRO A 159 -11.38 -8.10 -9.25
C PRO A 159 -11.50 -6.86 -10.14
N LEU A 160 -10.98 -5.73 -9.65
CA LEU A 160 -11.01 -4.44 -10.33
C LEU A 160 -12.45 -3.95 -10.65
N ASP A 161 -13.41 -4.24 -9.76
CA ASP A 161 -14.82 -3.90 -9.94
C ASP A 161 -15.04 -2.38 -10.09
N PRO A 162 -15.71 -1.91 -11.17
CA PRO A 162 -16.05 -0.48 -11.35
C PRO A 162 -16.83 0.14 -10.18
N GLN A 163 -17.54 -0.65 -9.37
CA GLN A 163 -18.20 -0.16 -8.16
C GLN A 163 -17.19 0.40 -7.14
N LEU A 164 -15.97 -0.13 -7.06
CA LEU A 164 -14.93 0.38 -6.17
C LEU A 164 -14.54 1.83 -6.52
N ALA A 165 -14.57 2.20 -7.81
CA ALA A 165 -14.32 3.57 -8.23
C ALA A 165 -15.36 4.54 -7.64
N LYS A 166 -16.64 4.14 -7.67
CA LYS A 166 -17.76 4.92 -7.15
C LYS A 166 -17.71 5.02 -5.62
N ASP A 167 -17.40 3.92 -4.95
CA ASP A 167 -17.21 3.90 -3.49
C ASP A 167 -16.06 4.84 -3.09
N GLY A 168 -14.93 4.78 -3.79
CA GLY A 168 -13.80 5.68 -3.55
C GLY A 168 -14.14 7.16 -3.78
N LYS A 169 -14.97 7.50 -4.78
CA LYS A 169 -15.48 8.88 -4.97
C LYS A 169 -16.27 9.36 -3.75
N VAL A 170 -17.14 8.51 -3.19
CA VAL A 170 -17.93 8.81 -1.99
C VAL A 170 -17.01 9.00 -0.78
N ILE A 171 -16.02 8.12 -0.60
CA ILE A 171 -15.03 8.24 0.48
C ILE A 171 -14.26 9.56 0.38
N VAL A 172 -13.76 9.93 -0.81
CA VAL A 172 -13.04 11.20 -1.00
C VAL A 172 -13.93 12.41 -0.67
N ALA A 173 -15.20 12.38 -1.09
CA ALA A 173 -16.15 13.45 -0.74
C ALA A 173 -16.43 13.51 0.78
N TRP A 174 -16.53 12.36 1.44
CA TRP A 174 -16.71 12.28 2.89
C TRP A 174 -15.49 12.81 3.64
N ILE A 175 -14.27 12.43 3.22
CA ILE A 175 -13.00 12.94 3.77
C ILE A 175 -12.97 14.47 3.68
N ALA A 176 -13.31 15.02 2.51
CA ALA A 176 -13.29 16.46 2.28
C ALA A 176 -14.33 17.25 3.10
N ALA A 177 -15.36 16.58 3.63
CA ALA A 177 -16.37 17.18 4.48
C ALA A 177 -15.99 17.20 5.98
N GLN A 178 -14.89 16.56 6.36
CA GLN A 178 -14.45 16.53 7.76
C GLN A 178 -13.77 17.85 8.14
N GLU A 179 -14.01 18.34 9.37
CA GLU A 179 -13.44 19.61 9.86
C GLU A 179 -11.91 19.62 9.89
N TRP A 180 -11.29 18.44 10.04
CA TRP A 180 -9.84 18.26 10.06
C TRP A 180 -9.22 18.13 8.66
N CYS A 181 -10.01 18.16 7.58
CA CYS A 181 -9.53 18.13 6.21
C CYS A 181 -9.55 19.55 5.61
N ASP A 182 -8.47 19.97 4.96
CA ASP A 182 -8.39 21.28 4.32
C ASP A 182 -9.00 21.33 2.90
N GLY A 183 -9.64 20.23 2.48
CA GLY A 183 -10.25 20.07 1.16
C GLY A 183 -9.30 19.56 0.07
N ASN A 184 -8.02 19.32 0.38
CA ASN A 184 -7.05 18.74 -0.55
C ASN A 184 -6.77 17.28 -0.20
N VAL A 185 -7.14 16.39 -1.12
CA VAL A 185 -6.91 14.94 -0.99
C VAL A 185 -5.94 14.51 -2.08
N GLY A 186 -4.92 13.74 -1.71
CA GLY A 186 -4.10 12.95 -2.61
C GLY A 186 -4.31 11.46 -2.36
N MET A 187 -3.95 10.61 -3.32
CA MET A 187 -3.94 9.16 -3.13
C MET A 187 -2.56 8.56 -3.40
N ILE A 188 -2.28 7.43 -2.76
CA ILE A 188 -1.00 6.72 -2.83
C ILE A 188 -1.19 5.20 -2.85
N GLY A 189 -0.21 4.49 -3.40
CA GLY A 189 -0.09 3.03 -3.28
C GLY A 189 0.39 2.38 -4.58
N GLN A 190 0.71 1.08 -4.51
CA GLN A 190 1.17 0.32 -5.65
C GLN A 190 0.23 -0.82 -6.04
N SER A 191 0.38 -1.35 -7.26
CA SER A 191 -0.36 -2.52 -7.73
C SER A 191 -1.86 -2.27 -7.69
N TYR A 192 -2.67 -3.09 -7.02
CA TYR A 192 -4.12 -2.86 -6.90
C TYR A 192 -4.47 -1.49 -6.25
N HIS A 193 -3.66 -0.97 -5.33
CA HIS A 193 -3.82 0.42 -4.86
C HIS A 193 -3.54 1.46 -5.96
N ALA A 194 -2.65 1.17 -6.91
CA ALA A 194 -2.42 2.03 -8.06
C ALA A 194 -3.59 1.97 -9.05
N TRP A 195 -4.19 0.80 -9.26
CA TRP A 195 -5.44 0.70 -10.02
C TRP A 195 -6.55 1.55 -9.39
N SER A 196 -6.73 1.48 -8.07
CA SER A 196 -7.81 2.20 -7.39
C SER A 196 -7.65 3.72 -7.51
N GLN A 197 -6.41 4.22 -7.51
CA GLN A 197 -6.11 5.62 -7.80
C GLN A 197 -6.61 6.06 -9.18
N TRP A 198 -6.30 5.29 -10.22
CA TRP A 198 -6.76 5.59 -11.58
C TRP A 198 -8.29 5.52 -11.69
N ALA A 199 -8.90 4.50 -11.10
CA ALA A 199 -10.34 4.29 -11.13
C ALA A 199 -11.09 5.42 -10.40
N VAL A 200 -10.66 5.79 -9.19
CA VAL A 200 -11.28 6.86 -8.39
C VAL A 200 -11.06 8.23 -9.03
N ALA A 201 -9.87 8.51 -9.57
CA ALA A 201 -9.60 9.76 -10.26
C ALA A 201 -10.47 9.92 -11.53
N ALA A 202 -10.82 8.81 -12.20
CA ALA A 202 -11.73 8.82 -13.34
C ALA A 202 -13.16 9.26 -12.96
N GLU A 203 -13.56 9.09 -11.70
CA GLU A 203 -14.84 9.58 -11.18
C GLU A 203 -14.84 11.08 -10.85
N MET A 204 -13.70 11.75 -11.05
CA MET A 204 -13.47 13.20 -10.92
C MET A 204 -13.98 13.80 -9.59
N PRO A 205 -13.61 13.24 -8.42
CA PRO A 205 -13.96 13.83 -7.14
C PRO A 205 -13.27 15.19 -6.95
N LYS A 206 -14.04 16.24 -6.64
CA LYS A 206 -13.57 17.64 -6.57
C LYS A 206 -12.37 17.87 -5.62
N ALA A 207 -12.31 17.11 -4.53
CA ALA A 207 -11.26 17.24 -3.52
C ALA A 207 -9.94 16.54 -3.89
N LEU A 208 -9.97 15.60 -4.85
CA LEU A 208 -8.77 14.87 -5.28
C LEU A 208 -7.91 15.74 -6.19
N LYS A 209 -6.70 16.08 -5.74
CA LYS A 209 -5.78 16.97 -6.46
C LYS A 209 -4.69 16.23 -7.20
N CYS A 210 -4.24 15.11 -6.64
CA CYS A 210 -3.12 14.35 -7.18
C CYS A 210 -3.16 12.87 -6.79
N ILE A 211 -2.57 12.02 -7.62
CA ILE A 211 -2.39 10.58 -7.36
C ILE A 211 -0.92 10.18 -7.61
N ALA A 212 -0.42 9.20 -6.86
CA ALA A 212 0.92 8.63 -7.01
C ALA A 212 0.88 7.10 -7.25
N PRO A 213 0.34 6.64 -8.40
CA PRO A 213 0.22 5.22 -8.72
C PRO A 213 1.59 4.58 -9.03
N ALA A 214 1.89 3.48 -8.35
CA ALA A 214 3.10 2.69 -8.58
C ALA A 214 2.81 1.30 -9.16
N LEU A 215 3.61 0.86 -10.14
CA LEU A 215 3.65 -0.51 -10.67
C LEU A 215 2.28 -1.07 -11.09
N ILE A 216 1.66 -0.44 -12.09
CA ILE A 216 0.37 -0.87 -12.62
C ILE A 216 0.41 -1.05 -14.15
N MET A 217 -0.30 -2.07 -14.63
CA MET A 217 -0.52 -2.30 -16.05
C MET A 217 -1.41 -1.20 -16.66
N ALA A 218 -1.26 -0.94 -17.96
CA ALA A 218 -2.19 -0.05 -18.68
C ALA A 218 -3.48 -0.78 -19.07
N GLU A 219 -3.38 -2.07 -19.41
CA GLU A 219 -4.50 -2.89 -19.85
C GLU A 219 -4.37 -4.28 -19.19
N THR A 220 -5.46 -4.77 -18.61
CA THR A 220 -5.44 -5.94 -17.70
C THR A 220 -5.31 -7.26 -18.45
N TYR A 221 -5.87 -7.37 -19.64
CA TYR A 221 -5.85 -8.59 -20.43
C TYR A 221 -4.44 -8.91 -20.92
N THR A 222 -3.86 -8.05 -21.76
CA THR A 222 -2.52 -8.24 -22.34
C THR A 222 -1.39 -7.86 -21.39
N GLY A 223 -1.65 -6.98 -20.42
CA GLY A 223 -0.64 -6.49 -19.48
C GLY A 223 -0.49 -7.35 -18.21
N ALA A 224 -1.45 -8.23 -17.90
CA ALA A 224 -1.36 -9.12 -16.75
C ALA A 224 -1.83 -10.55 -17.04
N ASN A 225 -3.03 -10.73 -17.56
CA ASN A 225 -3.64 -12.07 -17.64
C ASN A 225 -3.04 -12.93 -18.77
N ARG A 226 -2.75 -12.31 -19.91
CA ARG A 226 -2.32 -12.94 -21.16
C ARG A 226 -1.21 -12.13 -21.88
N PRO A 227 -0.03 -11.94 -21.26
CA PRO A 227 1.11 -11.33 -21.94
C PRO A 227 1.47 -12.12 -23.21
N GLY A 228 1.52 -11.42 -24.35
CA GLY A 228 1.75 -12.04 -25.66
C GLY A 228 0.64 -13.01 -26.12
N GLY A 229 -0.55 -12.95 -25.51
CA GLY A 229 -1.65 -13.88 -25.78
C GLY A 229 -1.60 -15.19 -24.99
N ILE A 230 -0.58 -15.40 -24.15
CA ILE A 230 -0.38 -16.64 -23.38
C ILE A 230 -0.88 -16.43 -21.95
N THR A 231 -1.82 -17.27 -21.49
CA THR A 231 -2.35 -17.19 -20.12
C THR A 231 -1.24 -17.33 -19.07
N ALA A 232 -1.10 -16.33 -18.21
CA ALA A 232 -0.15 -16.32 -17.10
C ALA A 232 -0.66 -17.18 -15.92
N VAL A 233 -0.76 -18.50 -16.13
CA VAL A 233 -1.42 -19.45 -15.20
C VAL A 233 -0.87 -19.37 -13.78
N SER A 234 0.45 -19.34 -13.61
CA SER A 234 1.07 -19.28 -12.28
C SER A 234 0.77 -17.97 -11.56
N TRP A 235 0.85 -16.85 -12.26
CA TRP A 235 0.49 -15.54 -11.72
C TRP A 235 -0.98 -15.51 -11.28
N LEU A 236 -1.89 -15.91 -12.17
CA LEU A 236 -3.33 -15.89 -11.90
C LEU A 236 -3.72 -16.75 -10.71
N ARG A 237 -3.20 -17.99 -10.62
CA ARG A 237 -3.51 -18.89 -9.50
C ARG A 237 -2.97 -18.36 -8.18
N HIS A 238 -1.68 -18.06 -8.10
CA HIS A 238 -1.07 -17.58 -6.85
C HIS A 238 -1.67 -16.27 -6.36
N TYR A 239 -1.97 -15.34 -7.28
CA TYR A 239 -2.61 -14.08 -6.92
C TYR A 239 -4.05 -14.29 -6.46
N SER A 240 -4.78 -15.20 -7.10
CA SER A 240 -6.16 -15.54 -6.71
C SER A 240 -6.20 -16.20 -5.33
N ASP A 241 -5.28 -17.12 -5.03
CA ASP A 241 -5.18 -17.76 -3.71
C ASP A 241 -4.82 -16.73 -2.63
N TYR A 242 -3.86 -15.85 -2.92
CA TYR A 242 -3.49 -14.79 -2.00
C TYR A 242 -4.66 -13.84 -1.70
N LEU A 243 -5.35 -13.35 -2.74
CA LEU A 243 -6.52 -12.50 -2.56
C LEU A 243 -7.65 -13.20 -1.82
N GLN A 244 -7.89 -14.48 -2.10
CA GLN A 244 -8.92 -15.23 -1.39
C GLN A 244 -8.59 -15.33 0.11
N ASP A 245 -7.36 -15.71 0.47
CA ASP A 245 -6.94 -15.79 1.86
C ASP A 245 -7.07 -14.41 2.57
N VAL A 246 -6.65 -13.32 1.91
CA VAL A 246 -6.79 -11.95 2.44
C VAL A 246 -8.27 -11.59 2.63
N ASN A 247 -9.11 -11.84 1.63
CA ASN A 247 -10.53 -11.51 1.67
C ASN A 247 -11.27 -12.34 2.73
N HIS A 248 -10.85 -13.57 2.98
CA HIS A 248 -11.46 -14.43 3.99
C HIS A 248 -10.88 -14.20 5.39
N ASN A 249 -10.05 -13.16 5.56
CA ASN A 249 -9.39 -12.83 6.82
C ASN A 249 -8.62 -14.03 7.41
N ALA A 250 -7.95 -14.81 6.56
CA ALA A 250 -7.18 -15.96 6.99
C ALA A 250 -5.95 -15.55 7.82
N PHE A 251 -5.49 -16.44 8.69
CA PHE A 251 -4.24 -16.32 9.43
C PHE A 251 -3.21 -17.30 8.87
N GLU A 252 -2.33 -16.78 8.00
CA GLU A 252 -1.26 -17.55 7.37
C GLU A 252 0.06 -16.74 7.40
N PRO A 253 0.71 -16.68 8.56
CA PRO A 253 1.89 -15.85 8.76
C PRO A 253 3.17 -16.42 8.13
N THR A 254 3.17 -17.69 7.71
CA THR A 254 4.39 -18.38 7.24
C THR A 254 4.63 -18.28 5.73
N ARG A 255 3.65 -17.77 4.98
CA ARG A 255 3.79 -17.48 3.55
C ARG A 255 4.91 -16.47 3.29
N SER A 256 5.47 -16.54 2.08
CA SER A 256 6.45 -15.57 1.59
C SER A 256 5.93 -14.13 1.63
N ILE A 257 4.63 -13.96 1.35
CA ILE A 257 3.85 -12.76 1.66
C ILE A 257 2.81 -13.19 2.71
N PRO A 258 3.01 -12.85 3.98
CA PRO A 258 2.09 -13.21 5.06
C PRO A 258 0.66 -12.72 4.79
N VAL A 259 -0.32 -13.52 5.18
CA VAL A 259 -1.71 -13.12 5.26
C VAL A 259 -2.12 -13.09 6.73
N LEU A 260 -2.67 -11.97 7.16
CA LEU A 260 -3.10 -11.74 8.52
C LEU A 260 -4.54 -11.22 8.52
N PRO A 261 -5.40 -11.66 9.44
CA PRO A 261 -6.77 -11.16 9.56
C PRO A 261 -6.78 -9.64 9.74
N CYS A 262 -7.79 -8.99 9.19
CA CYS A 262 -7.98 -7.56 9.41
C CYS A 262 -8.41 -7.30 10.87
N VAL A 263 -8.03 -6.14 11.41
CA VAL A 263 -8.59 -5.70 12.70
C VAL A 263 -10.08 -5.40 12.52
N PRO A 264 -10.95 -5.78 13.48
CA PRO A 264 -12.35 -5.34 13.56
C PRO A 264 -12.50 -3.84 13.80
N VAL A 265 -13.66 -3.26 13.44
CA VAL A 265 -13.93 -1.82 13.61
C VAL A 265 -14.63 -1.53 14.92
N VAL A 266 -15.48 -2.46 15.36
CA VAL A 266 -16.38 -2.32 16.51
C VAL A 266 -15.96 -3.33 17.56
N ASP A 267 -15.88 -2.85 18.79
CA ASP A 267 -15.79 -3.62 20.02
C ASP A 267 -17.24 -3.95 20.42
N GLU A 268 -17.70 -5.18 20.16
CA GLU A 268 -19.09 -5.61 20.33
C GLU A 268 -19.39 -6.03 21.77
N ASP A 269 -18.39 -6.55 22.49
CA ASP A 269 -18.54 -6.94 23.89
C ASP A 269 -18.18 -5.81 24.88
N GLY A 270 -17.49 -4.76 24.42
CA GLY A 270 -17.19 -3.55 25.17
C GLY A 270 -15.99 -3.69 26.09
N ASP A 271 -15.11 -4.68 25.86
CA ASP A 271 -13.95 -4.95 26.72
C ASP A 271 -12.67 -4.17 26.30
N GLY A 272 -12.71 -3.51 25.13
CA GLY A 272 -11.64 -2.72 24.56
C GLY A 272 -10.63 -3.49 23.69
N LYS A 273 -10.80 -4.80 23.45
CA LYS A 273 -9.86 -5.66 22.71
C LYS A 273 -10.38 -6.10 21.35
N LEU A 274 -10.17 -5.28 20.33
CA LEU A 274 -10.61 -5.59 18.97
C LEU A 274 -10.11 -6.94 18.40
N GLU A 275 -8.99 -7.51 18.88
CA GLU A 275 -8.50 -8.78 18.38
C GLU A 275 -9.36 -10.00 18.74
N ASP A 276 -10.16 -9.96 19.81
CA ASP A 276 -11.02 -11.08 20.21
C ASP A 276 -12.39 -11.08 19.52
N GLU A 277 -12.74 -9.97 18.86
CA GLU A 277 -13.86 -9.85 17.92
C GLU A 277 -13.66 -10.67 16.63
N ILE A 278 -12.48 -11.26 16.44
CA ILE A 278 -12.19 -12.19 15.35
C ILE A 278 -12.57 -13.61 15.82
N PRO A 279 -13.49 -14.31 15.12
CA PRO A 279 -13.83 -15.68 15.50
C PRO A 279 -12.62 -16.62 15.46
N LEU A 280 -12.68 -17.66 16.29
CA LEU A 280 -11.67 -18.71 16.34
C LEU A 280 -11.56 -19.40 14.98
N MET A 281 -10.36 -19.40 14.42
CA MET A 281 -10.04 -20.19 13.24
C MET A 281 -10.19 -21.68 13.59
N SER A 282 -11.05 -22.40 12.88
CA SER A 282 -11.43 -23.77 13.26
C SER A 282 -12.01 -24.56 12.08
N GLY A 283 -12.24 -25.85 12.28
CA GLY A 283 -12.83 -26.72 11.26
C GLY A 283 -11.78 -27.37 10.36
N ASN A 284 -12.12 -27.57 9.08
CA ASN A 284 -11.25 -28.25 8.12
C ASN A 284 -10.04 -27.41 7.69
N ASP A 285 -10.16 -26.08 7.76
CA ASP A 285 -9.07 -25.13 7.49
C ASP A 285 -8.84 -24.26 8.73
N GLU A 286 -7.91 -24.68 9.59
CA GLU A 286 -7.55 -24.00 10.85
C GLU A 286 -6.94 -22.61 10.65
N ARG A 287 -6.83 -22.12 9.41
CA ARG A 287 -6.38 -20.75 9.09
C ARG A 287 -7.53 -19.75 9.04
N ARG A 288 -8.79 -20.21 8.93
CA ARG A 288 -9.98 -19.37 8.74
C ARG A 288 -11.15 -19.81 9.62
N PHE A 289 -12.13 -18.93 9.78
CA PHE A 289 -13.38 -19.17 10.53
C PHE A 289 -14.61 -19.21 9.60
N THR A 290 -14.39 -19.32 8.29
CA THR A 290 -15.48 -19.28 7.30
C THR A 290 -16.12 -20.65 7.04
N ASP A 291 -15.55 -21.70 7.63
CA ASP A 291 -15.86 -23.09 7.30
C ASP A 291 -16.72 -23.77 8.39
N ASP A 292 -16.94 -23.13 9.52
CA ASP A 292 -17.78 -23.58 10.62
C ASP A 292 -19.15 -22.89 10.64
N GLY A 293 -20.07 -23.44 11.45
CA GLY A 293 -21.43 -22.94 11.63
C GLY A 293 -21.45 -21.59 12.37
N GLU A 294 -22.08 -21.56 13.54
CA GLU A 294 -22.12 -20.33 14.37
C GLU A 294 -20.70 -19.96 14.88
N PRO A 295 -20.30 -18.67 14.81
CA PRO A 295 -18.96 -18.23 15.20
C PRO A 295 -18.72 -18.40 16.70
N ARG A 296 -17.48 -18.73 17.06
CA ARG A 296 -17.01 -18.82 18.45
C ARG A 296 -15.84 -17.88 18.67
N TYR A 297 -15.74 -17.33 19.87
CA TYR A 297 -14.76 -16.30 20.22
C TYR A 297 -13.82 -16.79 21.33
N ALA A 298 -12.59 -16.26 21.35
CA ALA A 298 -11.52 -16.76 22.21
C ALA A 298 -11.78 -16.55 23.71
N ASP A 299 -12.58 -15.53 24.04
CA ASP A 299 -13.02 -15.18 25.40
C ASP A 299 -14.25 -15.96 25.88
N GLY A 300 -14.90 -16.71 24.98
CA GLY A 300 -16.14 -17.44 25.25
C GLY A 300 -17.40 -16.57 25.30
N VAL A 301 -17.33 -15.28 24.93
CA VAL A 301 -18.48 -14.35 24.94
C VAL A 301 -19.10 -14.30 23.53
N ALA A 302 -20.42 -14.47 23.44
CA ALA A 302 -21.12 -14.38 22.17
C ALA A 302 -21.24 -12.92 21.71
N ARG A 303 -20.97 -12.65 20.44
CA ARG A 303 -21.18 -11.33 19.85
C ARG A 303 -22.63 -11.18 19.39
N LYS A 304 -23.25 -10.05 19.73
CA LYS A 304 -24.68 -9.82 19.50
C LYS A 304 -25.02 -9.75 18.02
N GLU A 305 -24.16 -9.12 17.23
CA GLU A 305 -24.38 -8.92 15.80
C GLU A 305 -23.42 -9.71 14.93
N ASN A 306 -22.31 -10.21 15.50
CA ASN A 306 -21.27 -10.94 14.77
C ASN A 306 -20.82 -10.12 13.53
N ILE A 307 -20.61 -8.81 13.70
CA ILE A 307 -20.37 -7.82 12.63
C ILE A 307 -19.20 -8.26 11.75
N TYR A 308 -18.07 -8.61 12.35
CA TYR A 308 -16.86 -9.00 11.62
C TYR A 308 -17.05 -10.33 10.86
N TYR A 309 -17.66 -11.33 11.51
CA TYR A 309 -18.02 -12.60 10.88
C TYR A 309 -18.96 -12.37 9.68
N ARG A 310 -20.06 -11.63 9.85
CA ARG A 310 -21.02 -11.34 8.77
C ARG A 310 -20.39 -10.61 7.59
N ALA A 311 -19.46 -9.68 7.84
CA ALA A 311 -18.72 -9.03 6.78
C ALA A 311 -17.91 -10.07 5.98
N THR A 312 -17.12 -10.89 6.67
CA THR A 312 -16.31 -11.95 6.04
C THR A 312 -17.17 -12.99 5.30
N MET A 313 -18.33 -13.36 5.81
CA MET A 313 -19.26 -14.27 5.13
C MET A 313 -19.81 -13.67 3.82
N GLN A 314 -19.89 -12.34 3.69
CA GLN A 314 -20.23 -11.72 2.41
C GLN A 314 -19.06 -11.82 1.41
N HIS A 315 -17.81 -11.81 1.89
CA HIS A 315 -16.61 -11.90 1.05
C HIS A 315 -16.51 -13.24 0.31
N LEU A 316 -17.14 -14.29 0.84
CA LEU A 316 -17.23 -15.60 0.16
C LEU A 316 -17.90 -15.51 -1.22
N LYS A 317 -18.64 -14.42 -1.50
CA LYS A 317 -19.26 -14.14 -2.80
C LYS A 317 -18.32 -13.39 -3.76
N ASN A 318 -17.10 -13.02 -3.33
CA ASN A 318 -16.11 -12.43 -4.21
C ASN A 318 -15.74 -13.43 -5.32
N VAL A 319 -15.51 -12.90 -6.52
CA VAL A 319 -15.07 -13.73 -7.65
C VAL A 319 -13.55 -13.72 -7.74
N ARG A 320 -12.94 -14.88 -7.93
CA ARG A 320 -11.48 -15.00 -8.05
C ARG A 320 -10.99 -14.52 -9.43
N PRO A 321 -9.80 -13.88 -9.53
CA PRO A 321 -9.20 -13.48 -10.79
C PRO A 321 -9.02 -14.62 -11.80
N ASP A 322 -8.57 -15.80 -11.35
CA ASP A 322 -8.39 -16.98 -12.20
C ASP A 322 -9.72 -17.49 -12.79
N THR A 323 -10.79 -17.46 -12.00
CA THR A 323 -12.14 -17.83 -12.45
C THR A 323 -12.64 -16.89 -13.54
N ILE A 324 -12.40 -15.58 -13.41
CA ILE A 324 -12.70 -14.61 -14.46
C ILE A 324 -11.88 -14.93 -15.73
N ALA A 325 -10.57 -15.14 -15.56
CA ALA A 325 -9.67 -15.42 -16.69
C ALA A 325 -10.05 -16.71 -17.44
N GLU A 326 -10.50 -17.75 -16.75
CA GLU A 326 -10.94 -19.02 -17.34
C GLU A 326 -12.29 -18.89 -18.05
N LYS A 327 -13.28 -18.29 -17.39
CA LYS A 327 -14.65 -18.19 -17.90
C LYS A 327 -14.79 -17.18 -19.04
N TYR A 328 -13.95 -16.14 -19.04
CA TYR A 328 -13.97 -15.05 -20.01
C TYR A 328 -12.60 -14.96 -20.70
N PRO A 329 -12.34 -15.84 -21.69
CA PRO A 329 -11.03 -15.95 -22.32
C PRO A 329 -10.70 -14.81 -23.28
N TYR A 330 -11.66 -14.00 -23.75
CA TYR A 330 -11.44 -12.94 -24.74
C TYR A 330 -11.51 -11.54 -24.14
N ILE A 331 -10.77 -10.59 -24.73
CA ILE A 331 -10.66 -9.22 -24.21
C ILE A 331 -12.00 -8.47 -24.16
N ASN A 332 -12.90 -8.76 -25.11
CA ASN A 332 -14.22 -8.13 -25.24
C ASN A 332 -15.35 -8.95 -24.60
N ASP A 333 -15.02 -9.97 -23.82
CA ASP A 333 -16.04 -10.76 -23.13
C ASP A 333 -16.82 -9.89 -22.15
N SER A 334 -18.13 -10.16 -22.09
CA SER A 334 -19.03 -9.51 -21.13
C SER A 334 -18.90 -10.18 -19.76
N ILE A 335 -18.18 -9.52 -18.87
CA ILE A 335 -17.91 -9.94 -17.50
C ILE A 335 -18.96 -9.31 -16.58
N PRO A 336 -19.86 -10.11 -15.96
CA PRO A 336 -20.75 -9.61 -14.93
C PRO A 336 -19.96 -9.17 -13.71
N ALA A 337 -20.03 -7.88 -13.38
CA ALA A 337 -19.57 -7.32 -12.11
C ALA A 337 -20.74 -7.22 -11.12
N SER A 338 -20.47 -6.75 -9.90
CA SER A 338 -21.48 -6.69 -8.82
C SER A 338 -22.78 -5.96 -9.23
N ARG A 339 -22.67 -4.92 -10.06
CA ARG A 339 -23.82 -4.04 -10.43
C ARG A 339 -23.85 -3.61 -11.90
N VAL A 340 -22.80 -3.93 -12.65
CA VAL A 340 -22.66 -3.56 -14.06
C VAL A 340 -22.09 -4.76 -14.80
N THR A 341 -22.35 -4.86 -16.08
CA THR A 341 -21.59 -5.76 -16.96
C THR A 341 -20.49 -4.93 -17.61
N GLY A 342 -19.25 -5.39 -17.49
CA GLY A 342 -18.09 -4.75 -18.11
C GLY A 342 -17.28 -5.75 -18.94
N SER A 343 -16.07 -5.37 -19.28
CA SER A 343 -15.06 -6.17 -19.97
C SER A 343 -13.69 -5.95 -19.34
N TYR A 344 -12.66 -6.64 -19.82
CA TYR A 344 -11.28 -6.34 -19.40
C TYR A 344 -10.87 -4.89 -19.73
N LEU A 345 -11.48 -4.29 -20.75
CA LEU A 345 -11.24 -2.90 -21.08
C LEU A 345 -11.81 -1.98 -20.00
N ASP A 346 -13.05 -2.21 -19.53
CA ASP A 346 -13.71 -1.31 -18.56
C ASP A 346 -13.02 -1.26 -17.19
N THR A 347 -12.22 -2.28 -16.87
CA THR A 347 -11.45 -2.36 -15.63
C THR A 347 -9.98 -1.93 -15.81
N SER A 348 -9.56 -1.61 -17.03
CA SER A 348 -8.18 -1.26 -17.34
C SER A 348 -7.86 0.21 -17.06
N PRO A 349 -6.72 0.55 -16.41
CA PRO A 349 -6.32 1.94 -16.21
C PRO A 349 -6.28 2.78 -17.50
N GLY A 350 -5.91 2.16 -18.62
CA GLY A 350 -5.91 2.76 -19.95
C GLY A 350 -7.29 3.26 -20.41
N TYR A 351 -8.36 2.61 -19.98
CA TYR A 351 -9.74 3.00 -20.28
C TYR A 351 -10.15 4.28 -19.55
N PHE A 352 -9.55 4.53 -18.39
CA PHE A 352 -9.82 5.72 -17.59
C PHE A 352 -9.16 6.99 -18.14
N LEU A 353 -8.17 6.86 -19.03
CA LEU A 353 -7.31 7.97 -19.48
C LEU A 353 -8.08 9.16 -20.05
N ARG A 354 -9.19 8.95 -20.76
CA ARG A 354 -10.01 10.06 -21.27
C ARG A 354 -10.56 10.91 -20.12
N LYS A 355 -11.12 10.27 -19.09
CA LYS A 355 -11.67 10.98 -17.92
C LYS A 355 -10.56 11.63 -17.10
N ILE A 356 -9.39 10.99 -16.98
CA ILE A 356 -8.23 11.57 -16.29
C ILE A 356 -7.71 12.81 -17.02
N ARG A 357 -7.63 12.77 -18.35
CA ARG A 357 -7.24 13.95 -19.15
C ARG A 357 -8.19 15.14 -18.96
N MET A 358 -9.46 14.87 -18.71
CA MET A 358 -10.47 15.90 -18.42
C MET A 358 -10.43 16.39 -16.97
N SER A 359 -9.90 15.60 -16.03
CA SER A 359 -9.93 15.94 -14.61
C SER A 359 -8.87 16.97 -14.21
N GLY A 360 -7.79 17.09 -14.98
CA GLY A 360 -6.65 17.94 -14.66
C GLY A 360 -5.85 17.48 -13.43
N ILE A 361 -6.14 16.30 -12.87
CA ILE A 361 -5.45 15.74 -11.70
C ILE A 361 -3.99 15.51 -12.03
N ALA A 362 -3.09 15.87 -11.11
CA ALA A 362 -1.67 15.60 -11.22
C ALA A 362 -1.35 14.13 -10.94
N VAL A 363 -0.44 13.51 -11.71
CA VAL A 363 -0.14 12.08 -11.62
C VAL A 363 1.37 11.85 -11.51
N LEU A 364 1.81 11.22 -10.42
CA LEU A 364 3.17 10.68 -10.28
C LEU A 364 3.16 9.17 -10.57
N ASN A 365 3.63 8.78 -11.74
CA ASN A 365 3.77 7.38 -12.12
C ASN A 365 5.10 6.84 -11.59
N ILE A 366 5.07 5.72 -10.86
CA ILE A 366 6.28 5.11 -10.29
C ILE A 366 6.47 3.72 -10.88
N GLY A 367 7.52 3.54 -11.67
CA GLY A 367 7.88 2.31 -12.36
C GLY A 367 9.10 1.60 -11.75
N GLY A 368 9.33 0.37 -12.21
CA GLY A 368 10.51 -0.42 -11.86
C GLY A 368 11.05 -1.19 -13.05
N TRP A 369 12.36 -1.12 -13.33
CA TRP A 369 12.97 -1.82 -14.48
C TRP A 369 12.74 -3.33 -14.49
N PHE A 370 12.61 -3.94 -13.31
CA PHE A 370 12.42 -5.37 -13.15
C PHE A 370 10.99 -5.74 -12.73
N ASP A 371 10.06 -4.80 -12.88
CA ASP A 371 8.64 -5.04 -12.61
C ASP A 371 7.89 -5.42 -13.89
N GLY A 372 7.02 -6.43 -13.78
CA GLY A 372 6.23 -6.92 -14.92
C GLY A 372 5.25 -5.90 -15.50
N PHE A 373 4.90 -4.84 -14.77
CA PHE A 373 3.95 -3.83 -15.19
C PHE A 373 4.57 -2.51 -15.65
N LEU A 374 5.91 -2.41 -15.72
CA LEU A 374 6.59 -1.19 -16.15
C LEU A 374 6.07 -0.65 -17.49
N LYS A 375 5.91 -1.54 -18.49
CA LYS A 375 5.39 -1.14 -19.81
C LYS A 375 4.07 -0.40 -19.67
N GLY A 376 3.18 -0.90 -18.82
CA GLY A 376 1.89 -0.28 -18.53
C GLY A 376 2.04 1.08 -17.86
N THR A 377 2.81 1.15 -16.78
CA THR A 377 3.05 2.40 -16.02
C THR A 377 3.64 3.50 -16.92
N ALA A 378 4.61 3.14 -17.76
CA ALA A 378 5.24 4.07 -18.69
C ALA A 378 4.30 4.49 -19.84
N THR A 379 3.45 3.58 -20.33
CA THR A 379 2.42 3.88 -21.34
C THR A 379 1.38 4.86 -20.79
N LEU A 380 0.92 4.66 -19.55
CA LEU A 380 -0.03 5.56 -18.89
C LEU A 380 0.55 6.97 -18.79
N HIS A 381 1.78 7.12 -18.30
CA HIS A 381 2.48 8.40 -18.26
C HIS A 381 2.58 9.05 -19.65
N GLY A 382 3.12 8.33 -20.63
CA GLY A 382 3.33 8.85 -21.98
C GLY A 382 2.05 9.29 -22.69
N THR A 383 0.89 8.74 -22.28
CA THR A 383 -0.42 9.10 -22.84
C THR A 383 -1.02 10.35 -22.20
N ILE A 384 -0.70 10.65 -20.94
CA ILE A 384 -1.25 11.82 -20.22
C ILE A 384 -0.27 13.00 -20.14
N GLN A 385 1.01 12.80 -20.45
CA GLN A 385 1.99 13.88 -20.49
C GLN A 385 1.51 14.98 -21.45
N GLY A 386 1.65 16.24 -21.04
CA GLY A 386 1.17 17.41 -21.78
C GLY A 386 -0.33 17.69 -21.63
N ALA A 387 -1.17 16.70 -21.29
CA ALA A 387 -2.58 16.94 -20.97
C ALA A 387 -2.79 17.26 -19.48
N ASN A 388 -2.07 16.56 -18.61
CA ASN A 388 -2.09 16.77 -17.16
C ASN A 388 -0.66 16.99 -16.64
N PRO A 389 -0.48 17.55 -15.44
CA PRO A 389 0.80 17.49 -14.74
C PRO A 389 1.16 16.02 -14.48
N ALA A 390 2.09 15.47 -15.24
CA ALA A 390 2.48 14.07 -15.19
C ALA A 390 3.97 13.95 -14.91
N TYR A 391 4.32 13.09 -13.94
CA TYR A 391 5.68 12.79 -13.55
C TYR A 391 5.92 11.29 -13.68
N LEU A 392 7.17 10.89 -13.92
CA LEU A 392 7.57 9.50 -14.04
C LEU A 392 8.85 9.26 -13.24
N LEU A 393 8.83 8.30 -12.32
CA LEU A 393 10.00 7.86 -11.57
C LEU A 393 10.23 6.37 -11.84
N ILE A 394 11.33 5.99 -12.50
CA ILE A 394 11.68 4.59 -12.76
C ILE A 394 12.99 4.24 -12.07
N GLY A 395 12.91 3.37 -11.06
CA GLY A 395 14.08 2.83 -10.35
C GLY A 395 14.40 1.38 -10.74
N PRO A 396 15.56 0.85 -10.32
CA PRO A 396 15.95 -0.55 -10.56
C PRO A 396 15.30 -1.51 -9.56
N ARG A 397 13.97 -1.48 -9.49
CA ARG A 397 13.17 -2.23 -8.52
C ARG A 397 12.28 -3.29 -9.15
N PHE A 398 11.73 -4.14 -8.29
CA PHE A 398 10.76 -5.19 -8.58
C PHE A 398 9.37 -4.83 -8.05
N HIS A 399 8.40 -5.72 -8.28
CA HIS A 399 7.09 -5.67 -7.63
C HIS A 399 7.21 -5.80 -6.10
N GLN A 400 8.04 -6.75 -5.67
CA GLN A 400 8.41 -7.03 -4.29
C GLN A 400 9.91 -7.34 -4.21
N PRO A 401 10.63 -6.89 -3.17
CA PRO A 401 10.17 -6.08 -2.04
C PRO A 401 9.88 -4.62 -2.42
N VAL A 402 8.86 -4.00 -1.80
CA VAL A 402 8.35 -2.66 -2.18
C VAL A 402 9.37 -1.52 -2.01
N ALA A 403 10.09 -1.51 -0.89
CA ALA A 403 10.88 -0.35 -0.45
C ALA A 403 12.40 -0.60 -0.46
N LYS A 404 12.85 -1.66 -1.14
CA LYS A 404 14.26 -2.07 -1.16
C LYS A 404 14.67 -2.58 -2.54
N ILE A 405 15.93 -2.33 -2.87
CA ILE A 405 16.64 -3.04 -3.93
C ILE A 405 17.55 -4.03 -3.24
N LEU A 406 17.54 -5.28 -3.71
CA LEU A 406 18.37 -6.35 -3.12
C LEU A 406 19.85 -6.09 -3.44
N ASN A 407 20.75 -6.35 -2.48
CA ASN A 407 22.18 -6.06 -2.61
C ASN A 407 22.84 -6.58 -3.91
N PRO A 408 22.56 -7.81 -4.39
CA PRO A 408 23.14 -8.27 -5.65
C PRO A 408 22.77 -7.39 -6.85
N TYR A 409 21.57 -6.81 -6.85
CA TYR A 409 21.15 -5.87 -7.89
C TYR A 409 21.71 -4.47 -7.67
N LYS A 410 21.94 -4.06 -6.41
CA LYS A 410 22.65 -2.81 -6.13
C LYS A 410 24.07 -2.86 -6.70
N GLU A 411 24.79 -3.92 -6.39
CA GLU A 411 26.15 -4.17 -6.87
C GLU A 411 26.20 -4.30 -8.40
N TYR A 412 25.29 -5.09 -8.97
CA TYR A 412 25.26 -5.30 -10.43
C TYR A 412 24.96 -4.03 -11.21
N LEU A 413 24.12 -3.13 -10.71
CA LEU A 413 23.68 -1.93 -11.45
C LEU A 413 24.45 -0.67 -11.09
N ASP A 414 25.45 -0.78 -10.21
CA ASP A 414 26.16 0.35 -9.60
C ASP A 414 25.18 1.36 -8.97
N TYR A 415 24.19 0.84 -8.23
CA TYR A 415 23.13 1.66 -7.64
C TYR A 415 23.53 2.15 -6.24
N GLU A 416 23.56 3.47 -6.10
CA GLU A 416 23.80 4.15 -4.83
C GLU A 416 22.49 4.63 -4.17
N GLY A 417 22.43 4.48 -2.84
CA GLY A 417 21.35 5.00 -1.99
C GLY A 417 20.32 3.95 -1.56
N GLU A 418 19.21 4.46 -1.00
CA GLU A 418 18.11 3.65 -0.50
C GLU A 418 16.82 3.96 -1.25
N TRP A 419 16.34 2.99 -2.04
CA TRP A 419 15.15 3.15 -2.87
C TRP A 419 13.92 3.63 -2.09
N GLY A 420 13.70 3.08 -0.90
CA GLY A 420 12.57 3.49 -0.06
C GLY A 420 12.62 4.98 0.30
N ASP A 421 13.81 5.54 0.51
CA ASP A 421 14.00 6.96 0.83
C ASP A 421 13.89 7.83 -0.42
N GLN A 422 14.56 7.43 -1.51
CA GLN A 422 14.50 8.13 -2.79
C GLN A 422 13.06 8.24 -3.31
N GLN A 423 12.33 7.11 -3.34
CA GLN A 423 10.93 7.09 -3.74
C GLN A 423 10.08 7.96 -2.81
N PHE A 424 10.27 7.87 -1.49
CA PHE A 424 9.50 8.65 -0.53
C PHE A 424 9.76 10.15 -0.66
N ILE A 425 11.02 10.58 -0.76
CA ILE A 425 11.41 11.99 -0.93
C ILE A 425 10.76 12.56 -2.18
N TYR A 426 10.83 11.87 -3.32
CA TYR A 426 10.23 12.35 -4.56
C TYR A 426 8.70 12.41 -4.47
N THR A 427 8.08 11.38 -3.88
CA THR A 427 6.62 11.33 -3.67
C THR A 427 6.15 12.43 -2.73
N LEU A 428 6.93 12.74 -1.69
CA LEU A 428 6.64 13.81 -0.75
C LEU A 428 6.81 15.19 -1.38
N LYS A 429 7.85 15.42 -2.19
CA LYS A 429 7.98 16.67 -2.99
C LYS A 429 6.75 16.87 -3.88
N PHE A 430 6.27 15.79 -4.50
CA PHE A 430 5.03 15.80 -5.28
C PHE A 430 3.81 16.20 -4.46
N PHE A 431 3.57 15.55 -3.31
CA PHE A 431 2.42 15.90 -2.46
C PHE A 431 2.54 17.30 -1.85
N ASP A 432 3.71 17.71 -1.38
CA ASP A 432 3.94 19.03 -0.79
C ASP A 432 3.66 20.14 -1.82
N TYR A 433 3.97 19.91 -3.10
CA TYR A 433 3.63 20.84 -4.16
C TYR A 433 2.11 20.93 -4.40
N TYR A 434 1.43 19.80 -4.61
CA TYR A 434 0.01 19.80 -5.03
C TYR A 434 -1.00 19.95 -3.89
N LEU A 435 -0.64 19.56 -2.67
CA LEU A 435 -1.54 19.55 -1.51
C LEU A 435 -1.22 20.67 -0.50
N LYS A 436 0.04 21.11 -0.41
CA LYS A 436 0.45 22.21 0.48
C LYS A 436 0.85 23.49 -0.25
N GLY A 437 0.94 23.47 -1.59
CA GLY A 437 1.35 24.62 -2.37
C GLY A 437 2.83 24.99 -2.23
N MET A 438 3.67 24.09 -1.70
CA MET A 438 5.09 24.37 -1.46
C MET A 438 5.87 24.54 -2.77
N LYS A 439 6.63 25.62 -2.90
CA LYS A 439 7.54 25.86 -4.03
C LYS A 439 8.89 25.18 -3.79
N ASN A 440 8.91 23.86 -3.96
CA ASN A 440 10.05 22.99 -3.66
C ASN A 440 10.88 22.59 -4.89
N GLY A 441 10.67 23.26 -6.03
CA GLY A 441 11.43 23.03 -7.26
C GLY A 441 10.94 21.88 -8.13
N LEU A 442 9.88 21.16 -7.73
CA LEU A 442 9.25 20.11 -8.54
C LEU A 442 8.80 20.66 -9.92
N ASP A 443 8.27 21.89 -9.95
CA ASP A 443 7.74 22.58 -11.13
C ASP A 443 8.82 23.14 -12.08
N ARG A 444 10.07 23.22 -11.63
CA ARG A 444 11.20 23.73 -12.42
C ARG A 444 12.02 22.61 -13.06
N GLY A 445 11.80 21.37 -12.62
CA GLY A 445 12.53 20.21 -13.06
C GLY A 445 11.95 19.54 -14.31
N LYS A 446 12.77 18.70 -14.91
CA LYS A 446 12.34 17.70 -15.90
C LYS A 446 11.43 16.66 -15.20
N PRO A 447 10.24 16.33 -15.76
CA PRO A 447 9.20 15.54 -15.07
C PRO A 447 9.50 14.04 -15.01
N VAL A 448 10.44 13.55 -15.83
CA VAL A 448 10.83 12.15 -15.89
C VAL A 448 12.18 11.97 -15.20
N SER A 449 12.26 11.06 -14.24
CA SER A 449 13.48 10.65 -13.55
C SER A 449 13.65 9.14 -13.69
N ILE A 450 14.73 8.70 -14.33
CA ILE A 450 15.01 7.28 -14.57
C ILE A 450 16.40 6.92 -14.05
N HIS A 451 16.53 5.76 -13.43
CA HIS A 451 17.84 5.22 -13.10
C HIS A 451 18.40 4.47 -14.31
N VAL A 452 19.53 4.89 -14.84
CA VAL A 452 20.20 4.20 -15.95
C VAL A 452 21.28 3.30 -15.36
N ALA A 453 21.25 2.02 -15.70
CA ALA A 453 22.22 1.05 -15.17
C ALA A 453 23.66 1.52 -15.44
N HIS A 454 24.51 1.51 -14.42
CA HIS A 454 25.91 1.99 -14.48
C HIS A 454 26.13 3.49 -14.79
N GLU A 455 25.07 4.28 -14.92
CA GLU A 455 25.15 5.74 -15.14
C GLU A 455 24.46 6.54 -14.02
N GLY A 456 23.64 5.89 -13.19
CA GLY A 456 22.92 6.53 -12.10
C GLY A 456 21.63 7.23 -12.55
N TRP A 457 21.16 8.18 -11.74
CA TRP A 457 19.90 8.87 -11.97
C TRP A 457 20.00 9.95 -13.06
N ARG A 458 19.09 9.89 -14.04
CA ARG A 458 18.99 10.83 -15.15
C ARG A 458 17.60 11.45 -15.23
N LYS A 459 17.55 12.77 -15.47
CA LYS A 459 16.30 13.52 -15.66
C LYS A 459 16.02 13.82 -17.13
N GLU A 460 14.77 13.61 -17.55
CA GLU A 460 14.30 13.68 -18.94
C GLU A 460 13.02 14.52 -19.08
N GLY A 461 12.87 15.19 -20.23
CA GLY A 461 11.74 16.09 -20.47
C GLY A 461 10.42 15.37 -20.73
N GLU A 462 10.49 14.17 -21.31
CA GLU A 462 9.34 13.39 -21.76
C GLU A 462 9.67 11.89 -21.81
N TRP A 463 8.63 11.07 -21.88
CA TRP A 463 8.73 9.64 -22.10
C TRP A 463 7.72 9.16 -23.17
N PRO A 464 8.12 8.41 -24.21
CA PRO A 464 9.48 7.96 -24.52
C PRO A 464 10.47 9.10 -24.74
N LEU A 465 11.78 8.82 -24.70
CA LEU A 465 12.79 9.87 -24.79
C LEU A 465 12.71 10.59 -26.15
N ALA A 466 12.64 11.93 -26.14
CA ALA A 466 12.63 12.76 -27.35
C ALA A 466 13.72 12.40 -28.38
N ARG A 467 14.91 12.06 -27.87
CA ARG A 467 16.10 11.76 -28.65
C ARG A 467 16.26 10.29 -29.04
N GLN A 468 15.27 9.44 -28.72
CA GLN A 468 15.38 8.02 -29.02
C GLN A 468 15.55 7.80 -30.53
N ARG A 469 16.40 6.84 -30.91
CA ARG A 469 16.54 6.36 -32.28
C ARG A 469 16.19 4.89 -32.29
N THR A 470 15.21 4.52 -33.11
CA THR A 470 14.90 3.11 -33.34
C THR A 470 15.92 2.55 -34.31
N ALA A 471 16.79 1.67 -33.81
CA ALA A 471 17.69 0.86 -34.63
C ALA A 471 17.11 -0.54 -34.77
N MET A 472 17.23 -1.12 -35.96
CA MET A 472 16.90 -2.53 -36.20
C MET A 472 18.19 -3.32 -36.04
N TYR A 473 18.13 -4.43 -35.31
CA TYR A 473 19.24 -5.37 -35.23
C TYR A 473 18.78 -6.71 -35.81
N TYR A 474 19.53 -7.22 -36.79
CA TYR A 474 19.26 -8.47 -37.51
C TYR A 474 20.12 -9.61 -36.98
N PHE A 475 19.54 -10.81 -36.95
CA PHE A 475 20.30 -12.03 -36.71
C PHE A 475 21.18 -12.34 -37.91
N GLY A 476 22.48 -12.46 -37.67
CA GLY A 476 23.46 -12.83 -38.68
C GLY A 476 23.93 -14.27 -38.57
N PRO A 477 24.76 -14.73 -39.52
CA PRO A 477 25.45 -16.01 -39.45
C PRO A 477 26.27 -16.16 -38.16
N ALA A 478 26.57 -17.40 -37.77
CA ALA A 478 27.42 -17.71 -36.62
C ALA A 478 26.97 -17.07 -35.28
N LYS A 479 25.65 -16.99 -35.05
CA LYS A 479 25.06 -16.42 -33.82
C LYS A 479 25.45 -14.95 -33.60
N SER A 480 25.58 -14.17 -34.69
CA SER A 480 25.89 -12.75 -34.63
C SER A 480 24.64 -11.86 -34.63
N LEU A 481 24.81 -10.61 -34.21
CA LEU A 481 23.82 -9.55 -34.26
C LEU A 481 24.46 -8.33 -34.94
N GLY A 482 23.77 -7.72 -35.90
CA GLY A 482 24.25 -6.53 -36.62
C GLY A 482 23.12 -5.57 -36.97
N GLU A 483 23.43 -4.30 -37.22
CA GLU A 483 22.46 -3.26 -37.62
C GLU A 483 22.00 -3.38 -39.08
#